data_AF-A0A9E2P9W0-F1
#
_entry.id   AF-A0A9E2P9W0-F1
#
_cell.length_a   1.000
_cell.length_b   1.000
_cell.length_c   1.000
_cell.angle_alpha   90.00
_cell.angle_beta   90.00
_cell.angle_gamma   90.00
#
_symmetry.space_group_name_H-M   'P 1'
#
loop_
_entity.id
_entity.type
_entity.pdbx_description
1 polymer ?
#
loop_
_entity_poly.entity_id
_entity_poly.type
_entity_poly.pdbx_seq_one_letter_code
_entity_poly.pdbx_strand_id
1 'polypeptide(L)'
;MNKHNISKYDPATSLLSAVSGFETLYGVEAKNEVCHFCGGQHTILPIEETIAVGFGNALLTKNNECIYSEMDANSCSDYMTVSQAEDLAVTDPKHDWRIHLIAPFCELHYQRQGERHWVLYAKGAGFA
;
A
#
# COMPACT_ATOMS: atom_id res chain seq x y z
N MET A 1 -13.28 -14.39 -35.43
CA MET A 1 -14.32 -13.42 -34.99
C MET A 1 -14.11 -13.17 -33.51
N ASN A 2 -13.96 -11.89 -33.14
CA ASN A 2 -13.86 -11.33 -31.79
C ASN A 2 -12.61 -11.62 -30.95
N LYS A 3 -12.00 -10.66 -30.26
CA LYS A 3 -12.16 -9.20 -30.17
C LYS A 3 -10.83 -8.69 -29.58
N HIS A 4 -10.26 -7.65 -30.18
CA HIS A 4 -9.13 -6.91 -29.63
C HIS A 4 -9.46 -6.46 -28.20
N ASN A 5 -8.66 -6.89 -27.23
CA ASN A 5 -8.70 -6.34 -25.89
C ASN A 5 -7.89 -5.04 -25.92
N ILE A 6 -8.54 -3.97 -26.39
CA ILE A 6 -8.01 -2.62 -26.33
C ILE A 6 -8.03 -2.24 -24.85
N SER A 7 -6.86 -2.27 -24.22
CA SER A 7 -6.62 -1.55 -22.97
C SER A 7 -7.08 -0.12 -23.22
N LYS A 8 -8.20 0.25 -22.59
CA LYS A 8 -8.77 1.59 -22.74
C LYS A 8 -7.79 2.56 -22.09
N TYR A 9 -7.08 3.29 -22.94
CA TYR A 9 -6.32 4.46 -22.53
C TYR A 9 -7.28 5.44 -21.85
N ASP A 10 -7.21 5.53 -20.52
CA ASP A 10 -7.94 6.54 -19.76
C ASP A 10 -7.08 7.81 -19.67
N PRO A 11 -7.46 8.89 -20.37
CA PRO A 11 -6.68 10.12 -20.36
C PRO A 11 -6.60 10.76 -18.97
N ALA A 12 -7.52 10.46 -18.05
CA ALA A 12 -7.46 10.97 -16.68
C ALA A 12 -6.31 10.35 -15.88
N THR A 13 -6.09 9.03 -16.01
CA THR A 13 -4.98 8.31 -15.37
C THR A 13 -3.62 8.79 -15.91
N SER A 14 -3.53 9.03 -17.22
CA SER A 14 -2.32 9.53 -17.87
C SER A 14 -1.96 10.98 -17.49
N LEU A 15 -2.96 11.84 -17.26
CA LEU A 15 -2.73 13.21 -16.79
C LEU A 15 -2.36 13.27 -15.31
N LEU A 16 -2.97 12.43 -14.48
CA LEU A 16 -2.63 12.30 -13.06
C LEU A 16 -1.19 11.79 -12.89
N SER A 17 -0.78 10.77 -13.65
CA SER A 17 0.59 10.24 -13.57
C SER A 17 1.66 11.25 -14.03
N ALA A 18 1.32 12.13 -14.98
CA ALA A 18 2.22 13.17 -15.45
C ALA A 18 2.44 14.29 -14.42
N VAL A 19 1.51 14.48 -13.48
CA VAL A 19 1.60 15.49 -12.41
C VAL A 19 2.29 14.94 -11.17
N SER A 20 2.03 13.66 -10.82
CA SER A 20 2.62 12.99 -9.65
C SER A 20 3.99 12.37 -9.92
N GLY A 21 4.35 12.07 -11.17
CA GLY A 21 5.61 11.38 -11.51
C GLY A 21 5.54 9.85 -11.41
N PHE A 22 4.40 9.29 -11.03
CA PHE A 22 4.15 7.86 -10.95
C PHE A 22 2.69 7.51 -11.30
N GLU A 23 2.46 6.27 -11.75
CA GLU A 23 1.11 5.80 -12.08
C GLU A 23 0.28 5.58 -10.81
N THR A 24 -0.90 6.20 -10.75
CA THR A 24 -1.88 6.00 -9.69
C THR A 24 -2.71 4.74 -9.98
N LEU A 25 -2.75 3.81 -9.03
CA LEU A 25 -3.46 2.55 -9.14
C LEU A 25 -4.92 2.69 -8.68
N TYR A 26 -5.82 1.89 -9.25
CA TYR A 26 -7.21 1.91 -8.82
C TYR A 26 -7.38 1.28 -7.43
N GLY A 27 -8.14 1.95 -6.58
CA GLY A 27 -8.49 1.43 -5.27
C GLY A 27 -9.38 0.18 -5.37
N VAL A 28 -9.19 -0.77 -4.47
CA VAL A 28 -10.06 -1.93 -4.27
C VAL A 28 -10.78 -1.80 -2.94
N GLU A 29 -12.05 -2.20 -2.90
CA GLU A 29 -12.78 -2.18 -1.64
C GLU A 29 -12.22 -3.23 -0.68
N ALA A 30 -11.85 -2.76 0.52
CA ALA A 30 -11.90 -3.63 1.67
C ALA A 30 -13.38 -3.79 2.03
N LYS A 31 -13.91 -5.01 1.92
CA LYS A 31 -15.10 -5.31 2.72
C LYS A 31 -14.62 -5.10 4.15
N ASN A 32 -15.26 -4.21 4.90
CA ASN A 32 -14.93 -3.87 6.30
C ASN A 32 -15.11 -5.07 7.25
N GLU A 33 -14.61 -6.25 6.86
CA GLU A 33 -14.59 -7.49 7.58
C GLU A 33 -13.34 -7.42 8.46
N VAL A 34 -13.57 -7.30 9.77
CA VAL A 34 -12.50 -7.47 10.75
C VAL A 34 -12.07 -8.92 10.68
N CYS A 35 -10.88 -9.17 10.11
CA CYS A 35 -10.27 -10.47 10.21
C CYS A 35 -9.75 -10.62 11.64
N HIS A 36 -10.20 -11.66 12.35
CA HIS A 36 -9.80 -11.88 13.75
C HIS A 36 -8.27 -12.01 13.94
N PHE A 37 -7.57 -12.45 12.89
CA PHE A 37 -6.12 -12.62 12.88
C PHE A 37 -5.36 -11.45 12.26
N CYS A 38 -6.02 -10.67 11.38
CA CYS A 38 -5.37 -9.68 10.52
C CYS A 38 -5.75 -8.23 10.88
N GLY A 39 -6.70 -8.03 11.80
CA GLY A 39 -7.26 -6.70 12.09
C GLY A 39 -8.26 -6.23 11.03
N GLY A 40 -8.46 -4.91 10.95
CA GLY A 40 -9.34 -4.28 9.97
C GLY A 40 -8.70 -4.25 8.58
N GLN A 41 -9.40 -4.77 7.56
CA GLN A 41 -9.04 -4.46 6.18
C GLN A 41 -9.59 -3.08 5.85
N HIS A 42 -8.72 -2.12 5.54
CA HIS A 42 -9.11 -0.75 5.26
C HIS A 42 -8.97 -0.45 3.77
N THR A 43 -9.97 0.19 3.16
CA THR A 43 -9.80 0.73 1.79
C THR A 43 -8.81 1.90 1.80
N ILE A 44 -8.81 2.69 2.89
CA ILE A 44 -7.85 3.76 3.16
C ILE A 44 -7.15 3.45 4.48
N LEU A 45 -5.84 3.24 4.45
CA LEU A 45 -5.07 2.88 5.64
C LEU A 45 -5.04 4.06 6.64
N PRO A 46 -5.50 3.89 7.89
CA PRO A 46 -5.43 4.93 8.91
C PRO A 46 -3.98 5.30 9.24
N ILE A 47 -3.73 6.57 9.57
CA ILE A 47 -2.37 7.06 9.79
C ILE A 47 -1.78 6.53 11.10
N GLU A 48 -2.65 6.15 12.03
CA GLU A 48 -2.32 5.67 13.37
C GLU A 48 -1.92 4.19 13.38
N GLU A 49 -2.14 3.46 12.28
CA GLU A 49 -1.77 2.06 12.18
C GLU A 49 -0.25 1.86 12.23
N THR A 50 0.13 0.70 12.77
CA THR A 50 1.51 0.21 12.71
C THR A 50 1.69 -0.57 11.42
N ILE A 51 2.80 -0.33 10.71
CA ILE A 51 3.22 -1.12 9.55
C ILE A 51 3.86 -2.40 10.06
N ALA A 52 3.02 -3.32 10.53
CA ALA A 52 3.44 -4.63 11.02
C ALA A 52 2.33 -5.67 10.79
N VAL A 53 2.73 -6.91 10.54
CA VAL A 53 1.85 -8.08 10.56
C VAL A 53 2.25 -9.09 11.63
N GLY A 54 3.44 -8.92 12.23
CA GLY A 54 3.94 -9.71 13.38
C GLY A 54 4.41 -11.11 13.02
N PHE A 55 3.70 -11.82 12.14
CA PHE A 55 4.14 -13.06 11.54
C PHE A 55 3.96 -12.96 10.03
N GLY A 56 5.06 -12.76 9.31
CA GLY A 56 5.08 -12.35 7.91
C GLY A 56 6.14 -11.29 7.67
N ASN A 57 5.89 -10.38 6.73
CA ASN A 57 6.65 -9.14 6.59
C ASN A 57 5.72 -7.94 6.33
N ALA A 58 6.09 -6.77 6.84
CA ALA A 58 5.48 -5.50 6.49
C ALA A 58 6.55 -4.55 5.97
N LEU A 59 6.31 -3.95 4.80
CA LEU A 59 7.31 -3.20 4.04
C LEU A 59 6.81 -1.79 3.72
N LEU A 60 7.73 -0.83 3.70
CA LEU A 60 7.57 0.44 2.99
C LEU A 60 8.51 0.45 1.79
N THR A 61 7.99 0.76 0.61
CA THR A 61 8.80 0.90 -0.60
C THR A 61 8.68 2.28 -1.21
N LYS A 62 9.77 2.72 -1.85
CA LYS A 62 9.87 3.92 -2.68
C LYS A 62 10.33 3.52 -4.07
N ASN A 63 9.50 3.70 -5.08
CA ASN A 63 9.76 3.21 -6.45
C ASN A 63 10.16 1.72 -6.49
N ASN A 64 9.50 0.90 -5.66
CA ASN A 64 9.78 -0.53 -5.44
C ASN A 64 11.09 -0.86 -4.69
N GLU A 65 11.87 0.12 -4.27
CA GLU A 65 13.01 -0.11 -3.37
C GLU A 65 12.52 -0.17 -1.92
N CYS A 66 12.92 -1.20 -1.18
CA CYS A 66 12.57 -1.36 0.23
C CYS A 66 13.31 -0.33 1.09
N ILE A 67 12.56 0.55 1.76
CA ILE A 67 13.09 1.57 2.68
C ILE A 67 12.92 1.15 4.14
N TYR A 68 11.91 0.32 4.43
CA TYR A 68 11.65 -0.26 5.73
C TYR A 68 11.09 -1.67 5.58
N SER A 69 11.48 -2.56 6.51
CA SER A 69 11.01 -3.93 6.65
C SER A 69 10.83 -4.24 8.12
N GLU A 70 9.67 -4.79 8.52
CA GLU A 70 9.42 -5.16 9.93
C GLU A 70 10.40 -6.21 10.43
N MET A 71 10.96 -7.03 9.53
CA MET A 71 11.96 -8.05 9.86
C MET A 71 13.29 -7.47 10.33
N ASP A 72 13.57 -6.21 10.01
CA ASP A 72 14.81 -5.53 10.43
C ASP A 72 14.66 -4.87 11.81
N ALA A 73 13.44 -4.86 12.39
CA ALA A 73 13.18 -4.33 13.72
C ALA A 73 13.66 -5.30 14.81
N ASN A 74 14.29 -4.76 15.86
CA ASN A 74 14.76 -5.57 16.99
C ASN A 74 13.61 -5.95 17.94
N SER A 75 12.54 -5.17 17.95
CA SER A 75 11.39 -5.33 18.83
C SER A 75 10.12 -4.72 18.23
N CYS A 76 8.96 -5.09 18.76
CA CYS A 76 7.68 -4.53 18.30
C CYS A 76 7.51 -3.03 18.56
N SER A 77 8.26 -2.46 19.51
CA SER A 77 8.29 -1.00 19.74
C SER A 77 9.06 -0.23 18.67
N ASP A 78 9.85 -0.92 17.85
CA ASP A 78 10.63 -0.32 16.77
C ASP A 78 9.87 -0.32 15.43
N TYR A 79 8.64 -0.85 15.40
CA TYR A 79 7.84 -0.88 14.18
C TYR A 79 7.46 0.52 13.71
N MET A 80 7.53 0.72 12.40
CA MET A 80 7.19 2.00 11.78
C MET A 80 5.68 2.18 11.77
N THR A 81 5.20 3.39 12.05
CA THR A 81 3.78 3.74 11.87
C THR A 81 3.51 4.31 10.49
N VAL A 82 2.25 4.28 10.05
CA VAL A 82 1.85 4.90 8.79
C VAL A 82 2.09 6.41 8.82
N SER A 83 1.98 7.05 9.99
CA SER A 83 2.36 8.47 10.17
C SER A 83 3.83 8.73 9.87
N GLN A 84 4.74 7.86 10.34
CA GLN A 84 6.17 8.01 10.05
C GLN A 84 6.47 7.78 8.57
N ALA A 85 5.80 6.81 7.94
CA ALA A 85 5.91 6.59 6.50
C ALA A 85 5.39 7.79 5.69
N GLU A 86 4.30 8.42 6.15
CA GLU A 86 3.77 9.64 5.53
C GLU A 86 4.74 10.81 5.68
N ASP A 87 5.36 11.00 6.84
CA ASP A 87 6.34 12.07 7.05
C ASP A 87 7.51 11.95 6.04
N LEU A 88 7.96 10.71 5.77
CA LEU A 88 8.95 10.45 4.71
C LEU A 88 8.40 10.78 3.33
N ALA A 89 7.20 10.30 3.01
CA ALA A 89 6.62 10.43 1.68
C ALA A 89 6.21 11.87 1.32
N VAL A 90 5.85 12.71 2.30
CA VAL A 90 5.58 14.14 2.12
C VAL A 90 6.83 14.89 1.70
N THR A 91 8.02 14.47 2.18
CA THR A 91 9.29 15.12 1.80
C THR A 91 9.68 14.83 0.35
N ASP A 92 9.15 13.75 -0.24
CA ASP A 92 9.48 13.30 -1.59
C ASP A 92 8.22 12.78 -2.33
N PRO A 93 7.26 13.68 -2.64
CA PRO A 93 5.92 13.30 -3.08
C PRO A 93 5.84 12.86 -4.55
N LYS A 94 6.94 12.98 -5.31
CA LYS A 94 7.01 12.62 -6.73
C LYS A 94 7.42 11.16 -6.99
N HIS A 95 7.44 10.36 -5.93
CA HIS A 95 7.79 8.96 -5.98
C HIS A 95 6.62 8.08 -5.60
N ASP A 96 6.66 6.86 -6.12
CA ASP A 96 5.67 5.85 -5.84
C ASP A 96 5.96 5.23 -4.47
N TRP A 97 5.17 5.64 -3.48
CA TRP A 97 5.27 5.14 -2.12
C TRP A 97 4.22 4.07 -1.88
N ARG A 98 4.65 2.90 -1.41
CA ARG A 98 3.75 1.77 -1.17
C ARG A 98 4.01 1.09 0.16
N ILE A 99 2.95 0.66 0.81
CA ILE A 99 2.98 -0.18 2.00
C ILE A 99 2.49 -1.56 1.62
N HIS A 100 3.25 -2.59 2.00
CA HIS A 100 2.87 -3.98 1.77
C HIS A 100 2.77 -4.70 3.11
N LEU A 101 1.58 -5.20 3.44
CA LEU A 101 1.34 -6.05 4.60
C LEU A 101 1.20 -7.48 4.09
N ILE A 102 2.16 -8.35 4.41
CA ILE A 102 2.29 -9.70 3.84
C ILE A 102 2.18 -10.72 4.97
N ALA A 103 0.96 -11.11 5.32
CA ALA A 103 0.67 -12.09 6.36
C ALA A 103 0.31 -13.47 5.76
N PRO A 104 0.36 -14.57 6.54
CA PRO A 104 0.12 -15.92 6.02
C PRO A 104 -1.24 -16.11 5.37
N PHE A 105 -2.27 -15.42 5.88
CA PHE A 105 -3.65 -15.60 5.44
C PHE A 105 -4.28 -14.33 4.86
N CYS A 106 -3.47 -13.29 4.63
CA CYS A 106 -3.93 -12.02 4.07
C CYS A 106 -2.75 -11.19 3.58
N GLU A 107 -2.85 -10.66 2.36
CA GLU A 107 -1.94 -9.61 1.89
C GLU A 107 -2.75 -8.35 1.58
N LEU A 108 -2.24 -7.19 1.98
CA LEU A 108 -2.83 -5.89 1.70
C LEU A 108 -1.73 -4.99 1.14
N HIS A 109 -2.00 -4.35 0.01
CA HIS A 109 -1.05 -3.45 -0.64
C HIS A 109 -1.67 -2.08 -0.86
N TYR A 110 -1.01 -1.07 -0.31
CA TYR A 110 -1.45 0.31 -0.33
C TYR A 110 -0.48 1.16 -1.15
N GLN A 111 -1.03 2.15 -1.85
CA GLN A 111 -0.28 3.17 -2.55
C GLN A 111 -0.66 4.53 -1.98
N ARG A 112 0.33 5.39 -1.78
CA ARG A 112 0.07 6.78 -1.44
C ARG A 112 -0.42 7.56 -2.66
N GLN A 113 -1.60 8.18 -2.55
CA GLN A 113 -2.27 8.92 -3.63
C GLN A 113 -2.63 10.34 -3.19
N GLY A 114 -1.65 11.04 -2.64
CA GLY A 114 -1.82 12.36 -2.04
C GLY A 114 -1.51 12.35 -0.55
N GLU A 115 -1.63 13.53 0.07
CA GLU A 115 -1.32 13.71 1.49
C GLU A 115 -2.24 12.87 2.36
N ARG A 116 -1.64 12.04 3.23
CA ARG A 116 -2.31 11.17 4.20
C ARG A 116 -3.36 10.25 3.55
N HIS A 117 -3.17 9.92 2.27
CA HIS A 117 -4.15 9.15 1.49
C HIS A 117 -3.51 7.86 0.96
N TRP A 118 -3.56 6.81 1.79
CA TRP A 118 -3.00 5.50 1.50
C TRP A 118 -4.09 4.55 1.01
N VAL A 119 -4.18 4.37 -0.31
CA VAL A 119 -5.26 3.65 -0.98
C VAL A 119 -4.89 2.20 -1.18
N LEU A 120 -5.74 1.29 -0.68
CA LEU A 120 -5.62 -0.14 -0.94
C LEU A 120 -5.83 -0.40 -2.44
N TYR A 121 -4.82 -0.92 -3.14
CA TYR A 121 -4.91 -1.19 -4.58
C TYR A 121 -4.90 -2.69 -4.92
N ALA A 122 -4.47 -3.54 -3.99
CA ALA A 122 -4.46 -4.98 -4.18
C ALA A 122 -4.60 -5.75 -2.87
N LYS A 123 -5.16 -6.96 -2.98
CA LYS A 123 -5.29 -7.93 -1.89
C LYS A 123 -4.81 -9.30 -2.35
N GLY A 124 -4.24 -10.07 -1.44
CA GLY A 124 -3.83 -11.46 -1.64
C GLY A 124 -4.38 -12.36 -0.54
N ALA A 125 -4.39 -13.67 -0.80
CA ALA A 125 -4.82 -14.68 0.17
C ALA A 125 -3.78 -14.95 1.28
N GLY A 126 -2.61 -14.30 1.21
CA GLY A 126 -1.45 -14.66 2.01
C GLY A 126 -0.59 -15.72 1.37
N PHE A 127 0.48 -16.10 2.07
CA PHE A 127 1.47 -17.05 1.58
C PHE A 127 1.31 -18.49 2.12
N ALA A 128 0.29 -18.76 2.94
CA ALA A 128 0.05 -20.07 3.58
C ALA A 128 -1.25 -20.75 3.14
#